data_AF-A0A1X0JC82-F1
#
_entry.id   AF-A0A1X0JC82-F1
#
_cell.length_a   1.000
_cell.length_b   1.000
_cell.length_c   1.000
_cell.angle_alpha   90.00
_cell.angle_beta   90.00
_cell.angle_gamma   90.00
#
_symmetry.space_group_name_H-M   'P 1'
#
loop_
_entity.id
_entity.type
_entity.pdbx_description
1 polymer ?
#
loop_
_entity_poly.entity_id
_entity_poly.type
_entity_poly.pdbx_seq_one_letter_code
_entity_poly.pdbx_strand_id
1 'polypeptide(L)'
;LMTRIAGAGSMASVELPAKQVLSELAVDEIADVVVAVVASPESTVIGGAAETVRELVARWEQRDVLAREIAVDVASHSPQVEPILDELTNVLAELNPMTPQVPFYSATQFDPREQPVCDSRYWVDNLRRTVRFAAAVRAALEDGYRVFVELAPHPLLTHAVEQTARSLDIPLAVLACMRREQPLPHGMRSLLVDLHSAGAAVDFSVLYPNGRLVDAPLPTWTHRQLWLSSNDQDASTRRGSTISVHPLLGAHVRLQEDPERHVWEAEVGTVAQPWLADHQIRNTTMLPGAAYCEMALAAAHTVLGEASEVRDIYFQQALLLDEQTTVGASASLASPGVVEFTVETRQRHEQALRATAALRIGDDHRPPAHDTSALIAAHPGRVDGAEVRNRLSQHGVQYGPAFSGLGVVRIGAGETRTVLAEVA
;
A
#
# COMPACT_ATOMS: atom_id res chain seq x y z
N LEU A 1 4.29 19.68 60.19
CA LEU A 1 3.15 18.73 60.22
C LEU A 1 3.65 17.28 60.14
N MET A 2 4.20 16.85 59.00
CA MET A 2 4.61 15.46 58.73
C MET A 2 5.59 14.85 59.74
N THR A 3 6.54 15.62 60.28
CA THR A 3 7.49 15.15 61.31
C THR A 3 6.82 14.67 62.60
N ARG A 4 5.58 15.10 62.90
CA ARG A 4 4.82 14.65 64.09
C ARG A 4 4.22 13.26 63.95
N ILE A 5 4.05 12.79 62.71
CA ILE A 5 3.47 11.46 62.40
C ILE A 5 4.52 10.52 61.80
N ALA A 6 5.79 10.96 61.73
CA ALA A 6 6.89 10.17 61.23
C ALA A 6 7.19 8.98 62.15
N GLY A 7 7.46 7.81 61.56
CA GLY A 7 7.82 6.56 62.24
C GLY A 7 6.64 5.72 62.74
N ALA A 8 5.40 6.21 62.62
CA ALA A 8 4.21 5.50 63.10
C ALA A 8 3.58 4.54 62.07
N GLY A 9 4.02 4.55 60.80
CA GLY A 9 3.54 3.63 59.78
C GLY A 9 4.51 3.42 58.64
N SER A 10 4.16 2.46 57.80
CA SER A 10 4.92 2.05 56.62
C SER A 10 3.99 1.97 55.41
N MET A 11 4.59 1.96 54.22
CA MET A 11 3.91 1.70 52.97
C MET A 11 4.64 0.60 52.20
N ALA A 12 3.90 -0.21 51.45
CA ALA A 12 4.48 -1.23 50.60
C ALA A 12 3.78 -1.31 49.25
N SER A 13 4.56 -1.46 48.18
CA SER A 13 4.06 -1.80 46.85
C SER A 13 3.93 -3.31 46.71
N VAL A 14 2.87 -3.78 46.08
CA VAL A 14 2.61 -5.19 45.77
C VAL A 14 2.07 -5.31 44.35
N GLU A 15 2.62 -6.26 43.57
CA GLU A 15 2.12 -6.64 42.25
C GLU A 15 0.87 -7.52 42.36
N LEU A 16 -0.19 -6.96 42.96
CA LEU A 16 -1.54 -7.52 42.94
C LEU A 16 -2.58 -6.45 42.58
N PRO A 17 -3.69 -6.84 41.93
CA PRO A 17 -4.83 -5.95 41.71
C PRO A 17 -5.44 -5.47 43.03
N ALA A 18 -5.82 -4.19 43.11
CA ALA A 18 -6.36 -3.60 44.33
C ALA A 18 -7.59 -4.33 44.89
N LYS A 19 -8.43 -4.90 44.02
CA LYS A 19 -9.58 -5.72 44.44
C LYS A 19 -9.14 -6.97 45.23
N GLN A 20 -8.09 -7.64 44.77
CA GLN A 20 -7.55 -8.81 45.45
C GLN A 20 -6.94 -8.42 46.80
N VAL A 21 -6.17 -7.33 46.85
CA VAL A 21 -5.61 -6.81 48.10
C VAL A 21 -6.72 -6.50 49.12
N LEU A 22 -7.78 -5.80 48.70
CA LEU A 22 -8.94 -5.52 49.56
C LEU A 22 -9.64 -6.80 50.05
N SER A 23 -9.77 -7.82 49.20
CA SER A 23 -10.33 -9.11 49.61
C SER A 23 -9.47 -9.82 50.63
N GLU A 24 -8.14 -9.83 50.47
CA GLU A 24 -7.22 -10.44 51.44
C GLU A 24 -7.26 -9.71 52.78
N LEU A 25 -7.23 -8.37 52.79
CA LEU A 25 -7.36 -7.57 54.02
C LEU A 25 -8.67 -7.85 54.76
N ALA A 26 -9.78 -8.01 54.02
CA ALA A 26 -11.09 -8.29 54.62
C ALA A 26 -11.20 -9.72 55.19
N VAL A 27 -10.62 -10.73 54.50
CA VAL A 27 -10.62 -12.12 54.96
C VAL A 27 -9.79 -12.29 56.23
N ASP A 28 -8.67 -11.57 56.33
CA ASP A 28 -7.77 -11.63 57.48
C ASP A 28 -8.15 -10.63 58.59
N GLU A 29 -9.28 -9.93 58.46
CA GLU A 29 -9.78 -8.92 59.42
C GLU A 29 -8.76 -7.80 59.75
N ILE A 30 -7.92 -7.43 58.78
CA ILE A 30 -6.88 -6.42 58.94
C ILE A 30 -7.51 -5.02 58.78
N ALA A 31 -7.58 -4.27 59.88
CA ALA A 31 -8.25 -2.95 59.93
C ALA A 31 -7.28 -1.75 59.93
N ASP A 32 -6.00 -1.97 60.19
CA ASP A 32 -4.95 -0.95 60.36
C ASP A 32 -4.09 -0.72 59.11
N VAL A 33 -4.43 -1.41 58.01
CA VAL A 33 -3.82 -1.27 56.67
C VAL A 33 -4.90 -0.96 55.65
N VAL A 34 -4.64 -0.01 54.76
CA VAL A 34 -5.55 0.37 53.67
C VAL A 34 -4.85 0.37 52.33
N VAL A 35 -5.62 0.27 51.24
CA VAL A 35 -5.11 0.56 49.90
C VAL A 35 -4.88 2.07 49.77
N ALA A 36 -3.61 2.46 49.71
CA ALA A 36 -3.14 3.83 49.62
C ALA A 36 -3.06 4.32 48.16
N VAL A 37 -2.64 3.47 47.23
CA VAL A 37 -2.52 3.81 45.80
C VAL A 37 -2.96 2.63 44.94
N VAL A 38 -3.79 2.91 43.95
CA VAL A 38 -4.05 1.99 42.82
C VAL A 38 -3.18 2.47 41.66
N ALA A 39 -1.96 1.91 41.56
CA ALA A 39 -0.95 2.37 40.62
C ALA A 39 -1.24 1.87 39.19
N SER A 40 -1.55 0.58 39.05
CA SER A 40 -1.93 -0.02 37.77
C SER A 40 -3.01 -1.09 38.00
N PRO A 41 -3.53 -1.74 36.94
CA PRO A 41 -4.42 -2.90 37.10
C PRO A 41 -3.82 -4.06 37.89
N GLU A 42 -2.48 -4.15 37.91
CA GLU A 42 -1.70 -5.24 38.50
C GLU A 42 -0.86 -4.81 39.70
N SER A 43 -0.72 -3.51 39.97
CA SER A 43 0.17 -2.97 41.00
C SER A 43 -0.57 -2.03 41.96
N THR A 44 -0.44 -2.30 43.26
CA THR A 44 -1.15 -1.61 44.35
C THR A 44 -0.15 -1.21 45.44
N VAL A 45 -0.37 -0.07 46.10
CA VAL A 45 0.37 0.32 47.29
C VAL A 45 -0.56 0.30 48.49
N ILE A 46 -0.13 -0.36 49.55
CA ILE A 46 -0.80 -0.34 50.86
C ILE A 46 -0.08 0.61 51.81
N GLY A 47 -0.82 1.16 52.78
CA GLY A 47 -0.27 2.00 53.84
C GLY A 47 -0.98 1.74 55.16
N GLY A 48 -0.23 1.72 56.27
CA GLY A 48 -0.79 1.41 57.58
C GLY A 48 0.27 1.22 58.65
N ALA A 49 -0.07 0.48 59.71
CA ALA A 49 0.86 0.14 60.78
C ALA A 49 2.08 -0.64 60.26
N ALA A 50 3.27 -0.27 60.73
CA ALA A 50 4.52 -0.77 60.17
C ALA A 50 4.70 -2.30 60.31
N GLU A 51 4.27 -2.88 61.43
CA GLU A 51 4.39 -4.33 61.66
C GLU A 51 3.48 -5.11 60.72
N THR A 52 2.21 -4.72 60.64
CA THR A 52 1.20 -5.36 59.78
C THR A 52 1.58 -5.28 58.30
N VAL A 53 2.11 -4.14 57.85
CA VAL A 53 2.63 -4.00 56.47
C VAL A 53 3.78 -4.98 56.22
N ARG A 54 4.72 -5.13 57.16
CA ARG A 54 5.85 -6.06 57.03
C ARG A 54 5.41 -7.52 57.00
N GLU A 55 4.44 -7.90 57.83
CA GLU A 55 3.86 -9.25 57.84
C GLU A 55 3.16 -9.57 56.50
N LEU A 56 2.41 -8.61 55.94
CA LEU A 56 1.77 -8.76 54.64
C LEU A 56 2.79 -8.93 53.51
N VAL A 57 3.84 -8.11 53.49
CA VAL A 57 4.95 -8.22 52.51
C VAL A 57 5.58 -9.61 52.59
N ALA A 58 5.97 -10.07 53.78
CA ALA A 58 6.57 -11.40 53.97
C ALA A 58 5.64 -12.53 53.50
N ARG A 59 4.32 -12.39 53.71
CA ARG A 59 3.32 -13.38 53.27
C ARG A 59 3.13 -13.38 51.75
N TRP A 60 3.21 -12.22 51.09
CA TRP A 60 3.20 -12.14 49.63
C TRP A 60 4.46 -12.73 49.03
N GLU A 61 5.64 -12.42 49.60
CA GLU A 61 6.92 -12.99 49.18
C GLU A 61 6.94 -14.52 49.30
N GLN A 62 6.37 -15.09 50.36
CA GLN A 62 6.23 -16.55 50.52
C GLN A 62 5.34 -17.21 49.45
N ARG A 63 4.49 -16.44 48.77
CA ARG A 63 3.62 -16.89 47.66
C ARG A 63 4.18 -16.50 46.29
N ASP A 64 5.45 -16.12 46.22
CA ASP A 64 6.11 -15.63 44.99
C ASP A 64 5.43 -14.39 44.37
N VAL A 65 4.72 -13.59 45.20
CA VAL A 65 4.16 -12.30 44.80
C VAL A 65 5.19 -11.21 45.11
N LEU A 66 5.55 -10.42 44.09
CA LEU A 66 6.48 -9.30 44.26
C LEU A 66 5.85 -8.23 45.16
N ALA A 67 6.41 -8.06 46.35
CA ALA A 67 6.06 -7.01 47.28
C ALA A 67 7.32 -6.36 47.85
N ARG A 68 7.26 -5.06 48.17
CA ARG A 68 8.42 -4.33 48.69
C ARG A 68 7.97 -3.14 49.54
N GLU A 69 8.60 -2.97 50.70
CA GLU A 69 8.45 -1.75 51.50
C GLU A 69 9.02 -0.52 50.76
N ILE A 70 8.28 0.58 50.82
CA ILE A 70 8.66 1.87 50.27
C ILE A 70 9.34 2.65 51.39
N ALA A 71 10.51 3.22 51.10
CA ALA A 71 11.27 4.03 52.05
C ALA A 71 10.59 5.38 52.31
N VAL A 72 9.54 5.37 53.13
CA VAL A 72 8.80 6.55 53.61
C VAL A 72 8.57 6.44 55.11
N ASP A 73 8.72 7.56 55.80
CA ASP A 73 8.55 7.61 57.26
C ASP A 73 7.08 7.83 57.68
N VAL A 74 6.16 7.97 56.71
CA VAL A 74 4.74 8.25 56.96
C VAL A 74 3.88 7.44 55.99
N ALA A 75 2.85 6.76 56.51
CA ALA A 75 1.85 6.10 55.69
C ALA A 75 0.83 7.11 55.13
N SER A 76 1.21 7.83 54.08
CA SER A 76 0.32 8.74 53.33
C SER A 76 -0.88 7.98 52.73
N HIS A 77 -1.97 8.69 52.43
CA HIS A 77 -3.21 8.14 51.88
C HIS A 77 -3.88 7.11 52.81
N SER A 78 -3.67 7.24 54.11
CA SER A 78 -4.20 6.37 55.16
C SER A 78 -4.77 7.17 56.34
N PRO A 79 -5.53 6.55 57.27
CA PRO A 79 -5.97 7.21 58.49
C PRO A 79 -4.82 7.81 59.34
N GLN A 80 -3.58 7.37 59.17
CA GLN A 80 -2.45 7.88 59.96
C GLN A 80 -2.17 9.37 59.76
N VAL A 81 -2.61 9.98 58.66
CA VAL A 81 -2.45 11.42 58.44
C VAL A 81 -3.56 12.26 59.10
N GLU A 82 -4.63 11.64 59.62
CA GLU A 82 -5.77 12.36 60.24
C GLU A 82 -5.38 13.38 61.32
N PRO A 83 -4.43 13.09 62.23
CA PRO A 83 -4.05 14.04 63.29
C PRO A 83 -3.49 15.38 62.81
N ILE A 84 -3.09 15.49 61.54
CA ILE A 84 -2.52 16.73 60.98
C ILE A 84 -3.46 17.44 59.99
N LEU A 85 -4.63 16.88 59.66
CA LEU A 85 -5.47 17.40 58.58
C LEU A 85 -6.14 18.75 58.92
N ASP A 86 -6.58 18.96 60.16
CA ASP A 86 -7.20 20.23 60.57
C ASP A 86 -6.19 21.39 60.49
N GLU A 87 -4.97 21.16 60.97
CA GLU A 87 -3.89 22.15 60.91
C GLU A 87 -3.44 22.39 59.46
N LEU A 88 -3.36 21.32 58.64
CA LEU A 88 -3.09 21.45 57.21
C LEU A 88 -4.16 22.30 56.51
N THR A 89 -5.44 22.07 56.81
CA THR A 89 -6.56 22.84 56.25
C THR A 89 -6.41 24.32 56.56
N ASN A 90 -6.08 24.65 57.82
CA ASN A 90 -5.90 26.04 58.26
C ASN A 90 -4.70 26.70 57.58
N VAL A 91 -3.56 26.01 57.47
CA VAL A 91 -2.36 26.56 56.82
C VAL A 91 -2.58 26.79 55.32
N LEU A 92 -3.41 25.97 54.69
CA LEU A 92 -3.73 26.09 53.26
C LEU A 92 -4.93 27.00 52.96
N ALA A 93 -5.56 27.61 53.98
CA ALA A 93 -6.82 28.35 53.82
C ALA A 93 -6.71 29.59 52.90
N GLU A 94 -5.52 30.19 52.80
CA GLU A 94 -5.27 31.37 51.97
C GLU A 94 -4.84 31.02 50.52
N LEU A 95 -4.80 29.73 50.16
CA LEU A 95 -4.55 29.34 48.77
C LEU A 95 -5.69 29.83 47.88
N ASN A 96 -5.32 30.59 46.85
CA ASN A 96 -6.21 31.01 45.78
C ASN A 96 -5.92 30.16 44.52
N PRO A 97 -6.53 28.97 44.38
CA PRO A 97 -6.27 28.10 43.25
C PRO A 97 -6.73 28.73 41.93
N MET A 98 -5.89 28.62 40.91
CA MET A 98 -6.24 29.01 39.55
C MET A 98 -6.82 27.81 38.80
N THR A 99 -7.72 28.08 37.86
CA THR A 99 -8.20 27.08 36.90
C THR A 99 -7.02 26.52 36.08
N PRO A 100 -6.85 25.20 36.00
CA PRO A 100 -5.85 24.59 35.13
C PRO A 100 -6.03 25.04 33.67
N GLN A 101 -4.94 25.47 33.02
CA GLN A 101 -4.94 25.87 31.61
C GLN A 101 -4.66 24.70 30.65
N VAL A 102 -4.21 23.58 31.21
CA VAL A 102 -3.99 22.31 30.50
C VAL A 102 -4.95 21.26 31.05
N PRO A 103 -5.37 20.27 30.24
CA PRO A 103 -6.16 19.14 30.72
C PRO A 103 -5.50 18.50 31.95
N PHE A 104 -6.29 18.33 33.02
CA PHE A 104 -5.81 17.81 34.29
C PHE A 104 -6.60 16.54 34.63
N TYR A 105 -5.90 15.40 34.70
CA TYR A 105 -6.49 14.14 35.12
C TYR A 105 -6.21 13.89 36.60
N SER A 106 -7.21 14.07 37.47
CA SER A 106 -7.00 13.93 38.91
C SER A 106 -6.92 12.47 39.33
N ALA A 107 -5.86 12.12 40.06
CA ALA A 107 -5.78 10.85 40.79
C ALA A 107 -6.40 10.94 42.20
N THR A 108 -6.81 12.13 42.65
CA THR A 108 -7.43 12.35 43.97
C THR A 108 -8.95 12.20 43.90
N GLN A 109 -9.58 12.78 42.87
CA GLN A 109 -11.02 12.73 42.67
C GLN A 109 -11.46 11.32 42.23
N PHE A 110 -12.78 11.09 42.27
CA PHE A 110 -13.35 9.83 41.82
C PHE A 110 -13.44 9.78 40.29
N ASP A 111 -13.93 10.87 39.67
CA ASP A 111 -13.84 11.06 38.23
C ASP A 111 -12.52 11.77 37.90
N PRO A 112 -11.60 11.12 37.16
CA PRO A 112 -10.32 11.73 36.80
C PRO A 112 -10.48 12.92 35.84
N ARG A 113 -11.58 13.00 35.07
CA ARG A 113 -11.82 14.07 34.08
C ARG A 113 -12.52 15.29 34.68
N GLU A 114 -13.02 15.17 35.91
CA GLU A 114 -13.59 16.31 36.62
C GLU A 114 -12.49 17.35 36.87
N GLN A 115 -12.77 18.60 36.51
CA GLN A 115 -11.82 19.68 36.71
C GLN A 115 -11.63 19.92 38.22
N PRO A 116 -10.43 19.73 38.78
CA PRO A 116 -10.21 19.96 40.20
C PRO A 116 -10.20 21.45 40.53
N VAL A 117 -10.71 21.77 41.72
CA VAL A 117 -10.40 23.01 42.40
C VAL A 117 -9.31 22.70 43.42
N CYS A 118 -8.07 23.08 43.15
CA CYS A 118 -6.91 22.75 43.99
C CYS A 118 -6.81 23.60 45.27
N ASP A 119 -7.93 23.71 46.00
CA ASP A 119 -8.04 24.41 47.28
C ASP A 119 -7.52 23.55 48.45
N SER A 120 -7.61 24.08 49.68
CA SER A 120 -7.18 23.37 50.89
C SER A 120 -7.83 22.00 51.03
N ARG A 121 -9.11 21.86 50.67
CA ARG A 121 -9.84 20.60 50.74
C ARG A 121 -9.25 19.58 49.76
N TYR A 122 -8.96 19.99 48.52
CA TYR A 122 -8.33 19.10 47.54
C TYR A 122 -6.99 18.55 48.03
N TRP A 123 -6.14 19.40 48.62
CA TRP A 123 -4.83 18.97 49.12
C TRP A 123 -4.92 18.08 50.36
N VAL A 124 -5.89 18.32 51.24
CA VAL A 124 -6.20 17.45 52.39
C VAL A 124 -6.71 16.09 51.91
N ASP A 125 -7.64 16.08 50.94
CA ASP A 125 -8.12 14.85 50.32
C ASP A 125 -6.99 14.13 49.56
N ASN A 126 -6.10 14.86 48.89
CA ASN A 126 -4.94 14.27 48.21
C ASN A 126 -4.02 13.55 49.20
N LEU A 127 -3.76 14.12 50.37
CA LEU A 127 -2.93 13.48 51.40
C LEU A 127 -3.62 12.28 52.07
N ARG A 128 -4.94 12.33 52.25
CA ARG A 128 -5.70 11.35 53.05
C ARG A 128 -6.35 10.23 52.24
N ARG A 129 -6.84 10.51 51.05
CA ARG A 129 -7.62 9.56 50.24
C ARG A 129 -6.70 8.70 49.37
N THR A 130 -7.19 7.52 49.00
CA THR A 130 -6.53 6.61 48.07
C THR A 130 -6.27 7.30 46.73
N VAL A 131 -5.04 7.20 46.23
CA VAL A 131 -4.64 7.70 44.92
C VAL A 131 -5.09 6.73 43.82
N ARG A 132 -5.89 7.22 42.87
CA ARG A 132 -6.45 6.45 41.75
C ARG A 132 -5.63 6.65 40.47
N PHE A 133 -4.32 6.44 40.54
CA PHE A 133 -3.39 6.72 39.44
C PHE A 133 -3.75 5.95 38.16
N ALA A 134 -4.05 4.66 38.27
CA ALA A 134 -4.47 3.83 37.13
C ALA A 134 -5.72 4.40 36.42
N ALA A 135 -6.66 4.99 37.16
CA ALA A 135 -7.87 5.59 36.58
C ALA A 135 -7.54 6.88 35.81
N ALA A 136 -6.65 7.72 36.35
CA ALA A 136 -6.19 8.94 35.68
C ALA A 136 -5.42 8.61 34.39
N VAL A 137 -4.50 7.64 34.43
CA VAL A 137 -3.75 7.19 33.25
C VAL A 137 -4.70 6.59 32.20
N ARG A 138 -5.64 5.73 32.61
CA ARG A 138 -6.64 5.18 31.69
C ARG A 138 -7.46 6.27 31.01
N ALA A 139 -7.92 7.27 31.74
CA ALA A 139 -8.69 8.37 31.18
C ALA A 139 -7.88 9.16 30.13
N ALA A 140 -6.60 9.44 30.39
CA ALA A 140 -5.72 10.06 29.41
C ALA A 140 -5.51 9.18 28.15
N LEU A 141 -5.35 7.87 28.31
CA LEU A 141 -5.21 6.95 27.19
C LEU A 141 -6.47 6.88 26.31
N GLU A 142 -7.64 6.81 26.95
CA GLU A 142 -8.96 6.83 26.30
C GLU A 142 -9.19 8.13 25.52
N ASP A 143 -8.70 9.26 26.03
CA ASP A 143 -8.81 10.57 25.38
C ASP A 143 -7.75 10.78 24.26
N GLY A 144 -6.89 9.77 24.02
CA GLY A 144 -6.00 9.71 22.86
C GLY A 144 -4.54 10.10 23.13
N TYR A 145 -4.15 10.37 24.37
CA TYR A 145 -2.74 10.66 24.70
C TYR A 145 -1.87 9.41 24.59
N ARG A 146 -0.72 9.49 23.90
CA ARG A 146 0.18 8.35 23.61
C ARG A 146 1.64 8.52 24.03
N VAL A 147 2.04 9.71 24.46
CA VAL A 147 3.39 9.98 24.97
C VAL A 147 3.28 10.48 26.40
N PHE A 148 3.85 9.73 27.34
CA PHE A 148 3.84 10.02 28.76
C PHE A 148 5.26 10.31 29.24
N VAL A 149 5.39 11.27 30.17
CA VAL A 149 6.67 11.59 30.81
C VAL A 149 6.50 11.60 32.30
N GLU A 150 7.36 10.86 32.99
CA GLU A 150 7.45 10.91 34.44
C GLU A 150 8.44 12.00 34.87
N LEU A 151 7.89 13.11 35.39
CA LEU A 151 8.65 14.23 35.94
C LEU A 151 9.02 13.97 37.41
N ALA A 152 9.99 13.08 37.61
CA ALA A 152 10.48 12.69 38.93
C ALA A 152 12.03 12.60 38.95
N PRO A 153 12.67 12.77 40.12
CA PRO A 153 14.13 12.61 40.26
C PRO A 153 14.61 11.16 40.03
N HIS A 154 13.70 10.19 40.03
CA HIS A 154 13.92 8.80 39.65
C HIS A 154 12.58 8.19 39.22
N PRO A 155 12.52 7.37 38.16
CA PRO A 155 11.27 6.79 37.70
C PRO A 155 10.75 5.71 38.64
N LEU A 156 9.50 5.83 39.04
CA LEU A 156 8.74 4.85 39.82
C LEU A 156 7.43 4.45 39.14
N LEU A 157 6.92 5.27 38.20
CA LEU A 157 5.58 5.15 37.64
C LEU A 157 5.58 4.68 36.18
N THR A 158 6.72 4.72 35.48
CA THR A 158 6.84 4.23 34.09
C THR A 158 6.19 2.86 33.89
N HIS A 159 6.49 1.89 34.74
CA HIS A 159 5.93 0.54 34.66
C HIS A 159 4.41 0.49 34.86
N ALA A 160 3.88 1.28 35.80
CA ALA A 160 2.45 1.35 36.08
C ALA A 160 1.66 1.93 34.89
N VAL A 161 2.24 2.92 34.20
CA VAL A 161 1.69 3.48 32.95
C VAL A 161 1.67 2.42 31.85
N GLU A 162 2.77 1.67 31.66
CA GLU A 162 2.86 0.58 30.68
C GLU A 162 1.86 -0.55 30.97
N GLN A 163 1.73 -0.99 32.23
CA GLN A 163 0.73 -1.98 32.63
C GLN A 163 -0.69 -1.52 32.31
N THR A 164 -1.02 -0.26 32.63
CA THR A 164 -2.34 0.30 32.33
C THR A 164 -2.61 0.28 30.83
N ALA A 165 -1.64 0.67 30.01
CA ALA A 165 -1.79 0.70 28.56
C ALA A 165 -1.89 -0.71 27.94
N ARG A 166 -1.08 -1.66 28.42
CA ARG A 166 -1.17 -3.07 28.02
C ARG A 166 -2.55 -3.66 28.31
N SER A 167 -3.16 -3.32 29.46
CA SER A 167 -4.50 -3.79 29.80
C SER A 167 -5.61 -3.30 28.84
N LEU A 168 -5.34 -2.23 28.10
CA LEU A 168 -6.25 -1.62 27.12
C LEU A 168 -5.86 -1.95 25.67
N ASP A 169 -4.77 -2.69 25.45
CA ASP A 169 -4.15 -2.92 24.13
C ASP A 169 -3.83 -1.61 23.38
N ILE A 170 -3.35 -0.58 24.10
CA ILE A 170 -3.01 0.73 23.55
C ILE A 170 -1.47 0.87 23.50
N PRO A 171 -0.86 1.07 22.32
CA PRO A 171 0.57 1.37 22.23
C PRO A 171 0.85 2.79 22.71
N LEU A 172 1.93 2.98 23.47
CA LEU A 172 2.41 4.28 23.94
C LEU A 172 3.93 4.34 24.03
N ALA A 173 4.46 5.55 24.22
CA ALA A 173 5.82 5.77 24.69
C ALA A 173 5.78 6.39 26.10
N VAL A 174 6.55 5.83 27.04
CA VAL A 174 6.73 6.41 28.38
C VAL A 174 8.20 6.72 28.60
N LEU A 175 8.50 7.93 29.06
CA LEU A 175 9.86 8.40 29.25
C LEU A 175 10.08 8.84 30.70
N ALA A 176 11.25 8.50 31.23
CA ALA A 176 11.69 8.95 32.55
C ALA A 176 12.50 10.24 32.42
N CYS A 177 12.18 11.26 33.20
CA CYS A 177 12.87 12.54 33.15
C CYS A 177 14.30 12.47 33.69
N MET A 178 14.48 11.85 34.86
CA MET A 178 15.77 11.76 35.55
C MET A 178 15.91 10.40 36.22
N ARG A 179 17.14 9.94 36.45
CA ARG A 179 17.43 8.79 37.31
C ARG A 179 18.40 9.22 38.40
N ARG A 180 18.16 8.73 39.62
CA ARG A 180 19.08 8.86 40.75
C ARG A 180 20.53 8.55 40.33
N GLU A 181 21.45 9.40 40.78
CA GLU A 181 22.91 9.30 40.52
C GLU A 181 23.31 9.38 39.03
N GLN A 182 22.38 9.62 38.12
CA GLN A 182 22.70 9.82 36.71
C GLN A 182 23.22 11.25 36.48
N PRO A 183 24.44 11.43 35.95
CA PRO A 183 24.91 12.73 35.54
C PRO A 183 24.06 13.25 34.36
N LEU A 184 23.70 14.53 34.41
CA LEU A 184 22.93 15.22 33.37
C LEU A 184 23.82 16.23 32.64
N PRO A 185 24.76 15.79 31.77
CA PRO A 185 25.73 16.67 31.13
C PRO A 185 25.07 17.74 30.24
N HIS A 186 23.82 17.52 29.82
CA HIS A 186 23.03 18.45 29.00
C HIS A 186 21.72 18.85 29.68
N GLY A 187 21.59 18.67 31.00
CA GLY A 187 20.33 18.86 31.72
C GLY A 187 19.22 17.98 31.16
N MET A 188 18.02 18.54 30.98
CA MET A 188 16.84 17.84 30.43
C MET A 188 16.77 17.85 28.89
N ARG A 189 17.81 18.29 28.18
CA ARG A 189 17.77 18.40 26.70
C ARG A 189 17.60 17.04 26.02
N SER A 190 18.21 15.99 26.56
CA SER A 190 18.05 14.63 26.02
C SER A 190 16.59 14.16 26.11
N LEU A 191 15.91 14.43 27.22
CA LEU A 191 14.47 14.12 27.37
C LEU A 191 13.61 14.81 26.31
N LEU A 192 13.91 16.07 25.96
CA LEU A 192 13.18 16.78 24.91
C LEU A 192 13.38 16.16 23.52
N VAL A 193 14.58 15.64 23.24
CA VAL A 193 14.86 14.90 22.00
C VAL A 193 14.11 13.56 21.99
N ASP A 194 14.09 12.86 23.12
CA ASP A 194 13.36 11.59 23.25
C ASP A 194 11.85 11.80 23.08
N LEU A 195 11.30 12.87 23.69
CA LEU A 195 9.92 13.31 23.51
C LEU A 195 9.58 13.58 22.05
N HIS A 196 10.41 14.37 21.37
CA HIS A 196 10.22 14.68 19.95
C HIS A 196 10.26 13.42 19.09
N SER A 197 11.22 12.53 19.36
CA SER A 197 11.39 11.26 18.65
C SER A 197 10.23 10.29 18.90
N ALA A 198 9.61 10.36 20.09
CA ALA A 198 8.39 9.62 20.43
C ALA A 198 7.12 10.20 19.77
N GLY A 199 7.22 11.32 19.05
CA GLY A 199 6.11 11.96 18.34
C GLY A 199 5.42 13.09 19.10
N ALA A 200 5.96 13.52 20.25
CA ALA A 200 5.41 14.69 20.95
C ALA A 200 5.72 15.98 20.17
N ALA A 201 4.74 16.90 20.18
CA ALA A 201 4.94 18.25 19.65
C ALA A 201 5.83 19.05 20.62
N VAL A 202 7.08 19.29 20.24
CA VAL A 202 8.04 20.08 21.00
C VAL A 202 8.31 21.37 20.25
N ASP A 203 8.01 22.50 20.88
CA ASP A 203 8.35 23.82 20.34
C ASP A 203 9.80 24.17 20.67
N PHE A 204 10.71 23.83 19.77
CA PHE A 204 12.13 24.16 19.90
C PHE A 204 12.42 25.66 19.81
N SER A 205 11.47 26.49 19.33
CA SER A 205 11.67 27.94 19.24
C SER A 205 11.77 28.61 20.61
N VAL A 206 11.19 28.00 21.67
CA VAL A 206 11.33 28.50 23.05
C VAL A 206 12.79 28.44 23.52
N LEU A 207 13.52 27.38 23.16
CA LEU A 207 14.94 27.22 23.52
C LEU A 207 15.87 27.94 22.55
N TYR A 208 15.48 28.01 21.29
CA TYR A 208 16.26 28.60 20.20
C TYR A 208 15.40 29.62 19.45
N PRO A 209 15.09 30.78 20.08
CA PRO A 209 14.19 31.78 19.48
C PRO A 209 14.80 32.43 18.24
N ASN A 210 16.13 32.38 18.13
CA ASN A 210 16.89 32.87 16.99
C ASN A 210 17.84 31.77 16.50
N GLY A 211 18.06 31.69 15.20
CA GLY A 211 18.97 30.72 14.60
C GLY A 211 19.33 31.08 13.16
N ARG A 212 20.43 30.54 12.67
CA ARG A 212 20.78 30.60 11.25
C ARG A 212 20.30 29.31 10.60
N LEU A 213 19.50 29.42 9.54
CA LEU A 213 19.17 28.26 8.71
C LEU A 213 20.46 27.69 8.15
N VAL A 214 20.73 26.42 8.46
CA VAL A 214 21.85 25.67 7.91
C VAL A 214 21.30 24.76 6.82
N ASP A 215 22.08 24.57 5.77
CA ASP A 215 21.77 23.57 4.73
C ASP A 215 22.02 22.18 5.33
N ALA A 216 20.97 21.58 5.89
CA ALA A 216 21.00 20.25 6.45
C ALA A 216 20.74 19.23 5.33
N PRO A 217 21.48 18.10 5.30
CA PRO A 217 21.22 17.06 4.33
C PRO A 217 19.76 16.62 4.39
N LEU A 218 19.09 16.56 3.23
CA LEU A 218 17.71 16.12 3.13
C LEU A 218 17.56 14.68 3.64
N PRO A 219 16.37 14.28 4.14
CA PRO A 219 16.08 12.89 4.47
C PRO A 219 16.51 11.98 3.33
N THR A 220 17.38 11.01 3.64
CA THR A 220 17.83 10.05 2.63
C THR A 220 16.71 9.04 2.42
N TRP A 221 16.13 9.05 1.23
CA TRP A 221 15.10 8.09 0.87
C TRP A 221 15.72 6.70 0.74
N THR A 222 15.11 5.71 1.39
CA THR A 222 15.40 4.31 1.05
C THR A 222 14.74 4.03 -0.30
N HIS A 223 15.49 4.22 -1.38
CA HIS A 223 15.02 4.00 -2.75
C HIS A 223 14.74 2.51 -2.98
N ARG A 224 13.58 2.02 -2.54
CA ARG A 224 13.04 0.74 -2.99
C ARG A 224 12.50 0.93 -4.40
N GLN A 225 13.08 0.20 -5.36
CA GLN A 225 12.55 0.13 -6.71
C GLN A 225 11.22 -0.64 -6.71
N LEU A 226 10.12 0.10 -6.59
CA LEU A 226 8.76 -0.41 -6.75
C LEU A 226 8.27 -0.14 -8.19
N TRP A 227 9.05 -0.59 -9.17
CA TRP A 227 8.69 -0.50 -10.59
C TRP A 227 7.98 -1.79 -11.01
N LEU A 228 6.89 -1.65 -11.75
CA LEU A 228 6.34 -2.76 -12.54
C LEU A 228 7.27 -2.95 -13.75
N SER A 229 8.31 -3.74 -13.57
CA SER A 229 9.28 -4.06 -14.62
C SER A 229 8.77 -5.21 -15.47
N SER A 230 8.64 -5.01 -16.77
CA SER A 230 8.14 -5.97 -17.77
C SER A 230 9.13 -7.11 -18.10
N ASN A 231 9.89 -7.60 -17.13
CA ASN A 231 10.87 -8.68 -17.35
C ASN A 231 10.33 -10.07 -16.98
N ASP A 232 9.07 -10.20 -16.56
CA ASP A 232 8.42 -11.51 -16.48
C ASP A 232 7.89 -11.91 -17.86
N GLN A 233 8.48 -12.96 -18.41
CA GLN A 233 8.15 -13.56 -19.70
C GLN A 233 6.72 -14.14 -19.76
N ASP A 234 5.94 -14.03 -18.69
CA ASP A 234 4.52 -14.43 -18.61
C ASP A 234 3.53 -13.28 -18.88
N ALA A 235 4.01 -12.06 -19.19
CA ALA A 235 3.16 -10.92 -19.48
C ALA A 235 2.71 -10.81 -20.96
N SER A 236 2.84 -11.86 -21.78
CA SER A 236 2.45 -11.81 -23.20
C SER A 236 0.92 -11.80 -23.43
N THR A 237 0.09 -12.04 -22.39
CA THR A 237 -1.37 -12.06 -22.54
C THR A 237 -2.12 -10.96 -21.81
N ARG A 238 -1.46 -10.02 -21.13
CA ARG A 238 -2.14 -8.90 -20.43
C ARG A 238 -1.35 -7.59 -20.49
N ARG A 239 -1.16 -7.05 -21.69
CA ARG A 239 -1.12 -5.59 -21.84
C ARG A 239 -2.50 -5.07 -21.38
N GLY A 240 -2.52 -4.07 -20.50
CA GLY A 240 -3.68 -3.74 -19.65
C GLY A 240 -5.02 -3.65 -20.39
N SER A 241 -6.08 -4.24 -19.82
CA SER A 241 -7.50 -4.14 -20.21
C SER A 241 -7.85 -4.16 -21.71
N THR A 242 -6.96 -4.66 -22.58
CA THR A 242 -7.21 -4.75 -24.03
C THR A 242 -7.40 -6.20 -24.43
N ILE A 243 -8.50 -6.47 -25.14
CA ILE A 243 -8.78 -7.75 -25.77
C ILE A 243 -8.29 -7.66 -27.20
N SER A 244 -7.44 -8.60 -27.63
CA SER A 244 -7.06 -8.74 -29.02
C SER A 244 -8.31 -9.12 -29.83
N VAL A 245 -8.67 -8.31 -30.82
CA VAL A 245 -9.87 -8.52 -31.64
C VAL A 245 -9.57 -9.26 -32.94
N HIS A 246 -8.30 -9.33 -33.37
CA HIS A 246 -7.90 -10.00 -34.60
C HIS A 246 -6.44 -10.50 -34.53
N PRO A 247 -6.09 -11.70 -35.00
CA PRO A 247 -4.73 -12.26 -34.85
C PRO A 247 -3.60 -11.41 -35.45
N LEU A 248 -3.89 -10.68 -36.53
CA LEU A 248 -2.90 -9.85 -37.25
C LEU A 248 -3.01 -8.34 -36.95
N LEU A 249 -4.13 -7.86 -36.38
CA LEU A 249 -4.29 -6.44 -36.00
C LEU A 249 -4.20 -6.23 -34.50
N GLY A 250 -4.52 -7.24 -33.69
CA GLY A 250 -4.32 -7.22 -32.25
C GLY A 250 -5.36 -6.37 -31.54
N ALA A 251 -4.93 -5.61 -30.54
CA ALA A 251 -5.82 -4.73 -29.78
C ALA A 251 -6.20 -3.50 -30.59
N HIS A 252 -7.46 -3.06 -30.46
CA HIS A 252 -8.00 -1.88 -31.15
C HIS A 252 -8.31 -0.75 -30.16
N VAL A 253 -7.90 0.47 -30.49
CA VAL A 253 -8.29 1.69 -29.78
C VAL A 253 -8.87 2.69 -30.78
N ARG A 254 -10.05 3.23 -30.44
CA ARG A 254 -10.67 4.36 -31.14
C ARG A 254 -10.29 5.66 -30.43
N LEU A 255 -9.57 6.52 -31.12
CA LEU A 255 -9.17 7.84 -30.64
C LEU A 255 -10.21 8.87 -31.12
N GLN A 256 -10.87 9.56 -30.17
CA GLN A 256 -11.87 10.60 -30.45
C GLN A 256 -11.22 11.94 -30.81
N GLU A 257 -10.34 11.91 -31.80
CA GLU A 257 -9.72 13.08 -32.44
C GLU A 257 -10.58 13.56 -33.62
N ASP A 258 -10.30 14.74 -34.18
CA ASP A 258 -10.95 15.25 -35.41
C ASP A 258 -9.89 15.47 -36.51
N PRO A 259 -9.84 14.63 -37.56
CA PRO A 259 -10.73 13.50 -37.84
C PRO A 259 -10.49 12.30 -36.90
N GLU A 260 -11.52 11.47 -36.74
CA GLU A 260 -11.46 10.25 -35.94
C GLU A 260 -10.38 9.29 -36.44
N ARG A 261 -9.64 8.70 -35.50
CA ARG A 261 -8.53 7.79 -35.79
C ARG A 261 -8.67 6.48 -35.06
N HIS A 262 -8.48 5.39 -35.78
CA HIS A 262 -8.44 4.03 -35.23
C HIS A 262 -6.98 3.55 -35.26
N VAL A 263 -6.53 2.94 -34.16
CA VAL A 263 -5.17 2.42 -34.03
C VAL A 263 -5.20 0.98 -33.53
N TRP A 264 -4.33 0.17 -34.10
CA TRP A 264 -4.15 -1.23 -33.78
C TRP A 264 -2.69 -1.54 -33.51
N GLU A 265 -2.44 -2.51 -32.63
CA GLU A 265 -1.11 -3.06 -32.39
C GLU A 265 -1.18 -4.57 -32.22
N ALA A 266 -0.38 -5.29 -33.02
CA ALA A 266 -0.28 -6.74 -33.00
C ALA A 266 1.17 -7.23 -32.94
N GLU A 267 1.33 -8.39 -32.33
CA GLU A 267 2.55 -9.18 -32.37
C GLU A 267 2.42 -10.24 -33.49
N VAL A 268 3.17 -10.07 -34.58
CA VAL A 268 3.16 -10.93 -35.77
C VAL A 268 4.46 -11.71 -35.95
N GLY A 269 5.33 -11.71 -34.93
CA GLY A 269 6.50 -12.58 -34.89
C GLY A 269 6.11 -14.07 -34.94
N THR A 270 7.05 -14.91 -35.37
CA THR A 270 6.80 -16.35 -35.59
C THR A 270 6.48 -17.12 -34.29
N VAL A 271 6.80 -16.57 -33.11
CA VAL A 271 6.36 -17.16 -31.84
C VAL A 271 4.87 -16.93 -31.61
N ALA A 272 4.37 -15.74 -31.92
CA ALA A 272 2.96 -15.38 -31.75
C ALA A 272 2.08 -15.95 -32.86
N GLN A 273 2.60 -16.03 -34.08
CA GLN A 273 1.91 -16.54 -35.27
C GLN A 273 2.77 -17.61 -35.97
N PRO A 274 2.85 -18.86 -35.45
CA PRO A 274 3.76 -19.89 -35.97
C PRO A 274 3.58 -20.22 -37.45
N TRP A 275 2.35 -20.11 -37.96
CA TRP A 275 2.03 -20.36 -39.37
C TRP A 275 2.71 -19.37 -40.32
N LEU A 276 3.12 -18.19 -39.86
CA LEU A 276 3.86 -17.22 -40.69
C LEU A 276 5.28 -17.70 -41.02
N ALA A 277 5.86 -18.61 -40.22
CA ALA A 277 7.16 -19.21 -40.51
C ALA A 277 7.18 -20.02 -41.81
N ASP A 278 6.02 -20.42 -42.31
CA ASP A 278 5.84 -21.18 -43.55
C ASP A 278 5.85 -20.29 -44.81
N HIS A 279 5.96 -18.96 -44.69
CA HIS A 279 6.10 -18.06 -45.83
C HIS A 279 7.52 -17.50 -45.92
N GLN A 280 8.37 -18.17 -46.71
CA GLN A 280 9.78 -17.83 -46.84
C GLN A 280 10.15 -17.45 -48.27
N ILE A 281 10.97 -16.41 -48.40
CA ILE A 281 11.59 -16.02 -49.66
C ILE A 281 13.10 -16.01 -49.44
N ARG A 282 13.82 -16.87 -50.17
CA ARG A 282 15.26 -17.11 -50.07
C ARG A 282 15.68 -17.44 -48.63
N ASN A 283 14.90 -18.29 -47.96
CA ASN A 283 15.05 -18.71 -46.56
C ASN A 283 14.87 -17.60 -45.51
N THR A 284 14.28 -16.46 -45.91
CA THR A 284 13.91 -15.39 -44.99
C THR A 284 12.40 -15.40 -44.79
N THR A 285 11.95 -15.53 -43.54
CA THR A 285 10.53 -15.42 -43.20
C THR A 285 10.06 -13.99 -43.44
N MET A 286 8.98 -13.83 -44.19
CA MET A 286 8.43 -12.53 -44.52
C MET A 286 6.92 -12.54 -44.37
N LEU A 287 6.36 -11.42 -43.91
CA LEU A 287 4.91 -11.26 -43.84
C LEU A 287 4.33 -11.30 -45.27
N PRO A 288 3.38 -12.20 -45.58
CA PRO A 288 2.82 -12.33 -46.91
C PRO A 288 1.98 -11.10 -47.27
N GLY A 289 1.94 -10.73 -48.55
CA GLY A 289 1.09 -9.64 -49.06
C GLY A 289 -0.38 -9.81 -48.66
N ALA A 290 -0.87 -11.05 -48.69
CA ALA A 290 -2.23 -11.40 -48.28
C ALA A 290 -2.55 -11.08 -46.81
N ALA A 291 -1.55 -11.08 -45.91
CA ALA A 291 -1.77 -10.70 -44.52
C ALA A 291 -2.12 -9.21 -44.38
N TYR A 292 -1.50 -8.33 -45.18
CA TYR A 292 -1.88 -6.92 -45.21
C TYR A 292 -3.26 -6.72 -45.84
N CYS A 293 -3.64 -7.53 -46.84
CA CYS A 293 -5.00 -7.52 -47.38
C CYS A 293 -6.02 -7.87 -46.30
N GLU A 294 -5.76 -8.93 -45.52
CA GLU A 294 -6.60 -9.34 -44.40
C GLU A 294 -6.67 -8.24 -43.31
N MET A 295 -5.53 -7.65 -42.95
CA MET A 295 -5.49 -6.51 -42.03
C MET A 295 -6.34 -5.34 -42.53
N ALA A 296 -6.26 -4.99 -43.81
CA ALA A 296 -7.04 -3.90 -44.39
C ALA A 296 -8.54 -4.23 -44.41
N LEU A 297 -8.93 -5.47 -44.75
CA LEU A 297 -10.33 -5.92 -44.76
C LEU A 297 -10.92 -5.92 -43.35
N ALA A 298 -10.20 -6.47 -42.36
CA ALA A 298 -10.63 -6.48 -40.98
C ALA A 298 -10.75 -5.05 -40.41
N ALA A 299 -9.84 -4.14 -40.77
CA ALA A 299 -9.95 -2.73 -40.42
C ALA A 299 -11.16 -2.07 -41.11
N ALA A 300 -11.42 -2.37 -42.38
CA ALA A 300 -12.58 -1.86 -43.11
C ALA A 300 -13.90 -2.29 -42.47
N HIS A 301 -14.04 -3.56 -42.09
CA HIS A 301 -15.21 -4.03 -41.35
C HIS A 301 -15.38 -3.32 -40.01
N THR A 302 -14.28 -3.08 -39.30
CA THR A 302 -14.31 -2.41 -37.99
C THR A 302 -14.70 -0.93 -38.10
N VAL A 303 -14.24 -0.24 -39.15
CA VAL A 303 -14.43 1.22 -39.31
C VAL A 303 -15.71 1.56 -40.08
N LEU A 304 -16.04 0.78 -41.12
CA LEU A 304 -17.08 1.08 -42.10
C LEU A 304 -18.25 0.07 -42.09
N GLY A 305 -18.08 -1.07 -41.42
CA GLY A 305 -19.08 -2.15 -41.37
C GLY A 305 -18.92 -3.22 -42.45
N GLU A 306 -19.82 -4.21 -42.44
CA GLU A 306 -19.76 -5.42 -43.29
C GLU A 306 -19.77 -5.14 -44.80
N ALA A 307 -20.46 -4.09 -45.24
CA ALA A 307 -20.49 -3.67 -46.63
C ALA A 307 -19.32 -2.72 -46.92
N SER A 308 -18.08 -3.21 -46.76
CA SER A 308 -16.88 -2.42 -47.01
C SER A 308 -16.01 -3.05 -48.09
N GLU A 309 -15.20 -2.23 -48.75
CA GLU A 309 -14.22 -2.66 -49.75
C GLU A 309 -12.85 -2.03 -49.47
N VAL A 310 -11.81 -2.73 -49.91
CA VAL A 310 -10.42 -2.27 -49.87
C VAL A 310 -9.97 -2.01 -51.30
N ARG A 311 -9.48 -0.80 -51.57
CA ARG A 311 -8.91 -0.39 -52.85
C ARG A 311 -7.47 0.09 -52.69
N ASP A 312 -6.75 0.14 -53.81
CA ASP A 312 -5.45 0.80 -53.91
C ASP A 312 -4.42 0.33 -52.86
N ILE A 313 -4.40 -0.98 -52.55
CA ILE A 313 -3.41 -1.52 -51.64
C ILE A 313 -2.01 -1.44 -52.25
N TYR A 314 -1.08 -0.83 -51.51
CA TYR A 314 0.31 -0.65 -51.92
C TYR A 314 1.25 -1.26 -50.90
N PHE A 315 2.16 -2.13 -51.36
CA PHE A 315 3.20 -2.74 -50.53
C PHE A 315 4.50 -1.96 -50.70
N GLN A 316 4.90 -1.23 -49.67
CA GLN A 316 6.05 -0.34 -49.73
C GLN A 316 7.38 -1.08 -49.55
N GLN A 317 7.45 -1.96 -48.54
CA GLN A 317 8.63 -2.75 -48.26
C GLN A 317 8.23 -4.06 -47.61
N ALA A 318 8.91 -5.14 -48.02
CA ALA A 318 8.81 -6.43 -47.35
C ALA A 318 9.13 -6.30 -45.85
N LEU A 319 8.25 -6.86 -45.01
CA LEU A 319 8.50 -6.99 -43.59
C LEU A 319 9.10 -8.37 -43.32
N LEU A 320 10.36 -8.39 -42.92
CA LEU A 320 11.03 -9.59 -42.43
C LEU A 320 10.50 -9.87 -41.02
N LEU A 321 10.23 -11.14 -40.74
CA LEU A 321 9.70 -11.58 -39.45
C LEU A 321 10.79 -12.29 -38.66
N ASP A 322 10.98 -11.83 -37.43
CA ASP A 322 11.77 -12.51 -36.40
C ASP A 322 10.83 -13.26 -35.42
N GLU A 323 11.38 -13.87 -34.38
CA GLU A 323 10.59 -14.51 -33.31
C GLU A 323 9.58 -13.55 -32.69
N GLN A 324 9.97 -12.28 -32.54
CA GLN A 324 9.15 -11.17 -32.07
C GLN A 324 9.22 -10.04 -33.11
N THR A 325 8.07 -9.68 -33.67
CA THR A 325 7.88 -8.57 -34.60
C THR A 325 6.53 -7.92 -34.35
N THR A 326 6.55 -6.71 -33.80
CA THR A 326 5.33 -5.91 -33.58
C THR A 326 5.01 -5.05 -34.82
N VAL A 327 3.73 -5.02 -35.20
CA VAL A 327 3.17 -4.12 -36.21
C VAL A 327 2.16 -3.18 -35.56
N GLY A 328 2.18 -1.93 -35.98
CA GLY A 328 1.13 -0.96 -35.71
C GLY A 328 0.34 -0.70 -36.98
N ALA A 329 -0.98 -0.58 -36.88
CA ALA A 329 -1.81 -0.16 -38.00
C ALA A 329 -2.68 1.03 -37.59
N SER A 330 -3.02 1.89 -38.53
CA SER A 330 -3.96 2.99 -38.27
C SER A 330 -4.90 3.25 -39.43
N ALA A 331 -6.09 3.72 -39.12
CA ALA A 331 -7.09 4.13 -40.10
C ALA A 331 -7.64 5.51 -39.71
N SER A 332 -7.64 6.44 -40.66
CA SER A 332 -8.17 7.80 -40.46
C SER A 332 -8.82 8.32 -41.73
N LEU A 333 -9.82 9.18 -41.58
CA LEU A 333 -10.52 9.79 -42.71
C LEU A 333 -9.55 10.66 -43.52
N ALA A 334 -9.32 10.32 -44.79
CA ALA A 334 -8.47 11.10 -45.69
C ALA A 334 -9.29 12.08 -46.53
N SER A 335 -10.48 11.67 -46.97
CA SER A 335 -11.45 12.50 -47.69
C SER A 335 -12.86 11.99 -47.45
N PRO A 336 -13.93 12.74 -47.77
CA PRO A 336 -15.30 12.25 -47.62
C PRO A 336 -15.50 10.87 -48.28
N GLY A 337 -15.88 9.86 -47.49
CA GLY A 337 -16.11 8.50 -47.95
C GLY A 337 -14.87 7.64 -48.20
N VAL A 338 -13.66 8.12 -47.85
CA VAL A 338 -12.40 7.37 -48.01
C VAL A 338 -11.58 7.42 -46.72
N VAL A 339 -11.33 6.26 -46.15
CA VAL A 339 -10.45 6.09 -44.99
C VAL A 339 -9.11 5.57 -45.46
N GLU A 340 -8.03 6.27 -45.15
CA GLU A 340 -6.68 5.78 -45.40
C GLU A 340 -6.28 4.81 -44.30
N PHE A 341 -5.79 3.64 -44.70
CA PHE A 341 -5.26 2.61 -43.82
C PHE A 341 -3.77 2.47 -44.03
N THR A 342 -3.01 2.44 -42.94
CA THR A 342 -1.55 2.28 -42.95
C THR A 342 -1.11 1.17 -42.02
N VAL A 343 -0.08 0.43 -42.42
CA VAL A 343 0.61 -0.55 -41.58
C VAL A 343 2.07 -0.16 -41.48
N GLU A 344 2.56 -0.05 -40.25
CA GLU A 344 3.89 0.42 -39.92
C GLU A 344 4.57 -0.49 -38.90
N THR A 345 5.89 -0.44 -38.86
CA THR A 345 6.69 -1.08 -37.80
C THR A 345 7.61 -0.06 -37.15
N ARG A 346 7.85 -0.22 -35.85
CA ARG A 346 8.77 0.63 -35.10
C ARG A 346 10.04 -0.14 -34.74
N GLN A 347 11.19 0.28 -35.26
CA GLN A 347 12.49 -0.28 -34.89
C GLN A 347 13.39 0.82 -34.32
N ARG A 348 13.89 0.65 -33.10
CA ARG A 348 14.92 1.53 -32.46
C ARG A 348 14.69 3.05 -32.63
N HIS A 349 13.43 3.49 -32.54
CA HIS A 349 12.94 4.89 -32.69
C HIS A 349 12.61 5.37 -34.10
N GLU A 350 12.77 4.55 -35.13
CA GLU A 350 12.33 4.86 -36.50
C GLU A 350 11.05 4.10 -36.84
N GLN A 351 10.09 4.80 -37.46
CA GLN A 351 8.88 4.23 -38.03
C GLN A 351 9.11 3.91 -39.51
N ALA A 352 8.78 2.70 -39.91
CA ALA A 352 8.86 2.26 -41.30
C ALA A 352 7.47 1.85 -41.80
N LEU A 353 7.00 2.54 -42.84
CA LEU A 353 5.76 2.23 -43.54
C LEU A 353 5.90 0.94 -44.35
N ARG A 354 4.95 0.02 -44.19
CA ARG A 354 4.96 -1.31 -44.81
C ARG A 354 3.92 -1.44 -45.90
N ALA A 355 2.70 -1.00 -45.62
CA ALA A 355 1.61 -1.02 -46.58
C ALA A 355 0.65 0.13 -46.36
N THR A 356 -0.03 0.53 -47.43
CA THR A 356 -1.18 1.44 -47.38
C THR A 356 -2.35 0.85 -48.15
N ALA A 357 -3.57 1.28 -47.81
CA ALA A 357 -4.77 0.96 -48.57
C ALA A 357 -5.84 2.04 -48.38
N ALA A 358 -6.81 2.10 -49.30
CA ALA A 358 -8.00 2.94 -49.18
C ALA A 358 -9.22 2.08 -48.82
N LEU A 359 -9.84 2.35 -47.68
CA LEU A 359 -11.05 1.68 -47.22
C LEU A 359 -12.27 2.53 -47.62
N ARG A 360 -13.28 1.89 -48.21
CA ARG A 360 -14.52 2.54 -48.65
C ARG A 360 -15.73 1.71 -48.25
N ILE A 361 -16.88 2.37 -48.14
CA ILE A 361 -18.16 1.65 -48.07
C ILE A 361 -18.36 1.03 -49.45
N GLY A 362 -18.56 -0.28 -49.48
CA GLY A 362 -18.82 -1.03 -50.69
C GLY A 362 -20.16 -0.63 -51.28
N ASP A 363 -20.20 -0.46 -52.60
CA ASP A 363 -21.46 -0.34 -53.32
C ASP A 363 -22.15 -1.71 -53.37
N ASP A 364 -23.49 -1.74 -53.42
CA ASP A 364 -24.30 -2.97 -53.59
C ASP A 364 -24.05 -3.69 -54.95
N HIS A 365 -23.12 -3.18 -55.77
CA HIS A 365 -22.77 -3.70 -57.07
C HIS A 365 -21.90 -4.96 -56.94
N ARG A 366 -22.55 -6.10 -56.69
CA ARG A 366 -21.88 -7.40 -56.73
C ARG A 366 -21.26 -7.63 -58.11
N PRO A 367 -19.97 -7.99 -58.21
CA PRO A 367 -19.39 -8.35 -59.48
C PRO A 367 -20.18 -9.51 -60.11
N PRO A 368 -20.31 -9.54 -61.45
CA PRO A 368 -21.06 -10.59 -62.12
C PRO A 368 -20.46 -11.95 -61.78
N ALA A 369 -21.31 -12.92 -61.44
CA ALA A 369 -20.86 -14.28 -61.17
C ALA A 369 -20.18 -14.86 -62.42
N HIS A 370 -18.98 -15.42 -62.25
CA HIS A 370 -18.30 -16.13 -63.32
C HIS A 370 -18.87 -17.54 -63.46
N ASP A 371 -19.07 -17.99 -64.70
CA ASP A 371 -19.38 -19.39 -65.00
C ASP A 371 -18.11 -20.24 -64.78
N THR A 372 -18.02 -20.83 -63.59
CA THR A 372 -16.89 -21.68 -63.18
C THR A 372 -16.73 -22.88 -64.08
N SER A 373 -17.83 -23.44 -64.61
CA SER A 373 -17.78 -24.61 -65.50
C SER A 373 -17.19 -24.24 -66.85
N ALA A 374 -17.59 -23.09 -67.42
CA ALA A 374 -17.01 -22.56 -68.65
C ALA A 374 -15.52 -22.20 -68.48
N LEU A 375 -15.14 -21.61 -67.34
CA LEU A 375 -13.73 -21.32 -67.03
C LEU A 375 -12.90 -22.60 -66.93
N ILE A 376 -13.39 -23.64 -66.26
CA ILE A 376 -12.69 -24.94 -66.18
C ILE A 376 -12.53 -25.55 -67.58
N ALA A 377 -13.55 -25.50 -68.43
CA ALA A 377 -13.50 -26.01 -69.80
C ALA A 377 -12.47 -25.26 -70.67
N ALA A 378 -12.33 -23.95 -70.46
CA ALA A 378 -11.35 -23.11 -71.16
C ALA A 378 -9.89 -23.35 -70.69
N HIS A 379 -9.68 -24.00 -69.55
CA HIS A 379 -8.37 -24.29 -68.97
C HIS A 379 -8.14 -25.81 -68.83
N PRO A 380 -7.96 -26.54 -69.95
CA PRO A 380 -7.87 -28.00 -69.95
C PRO A 380 -6.55 -28.53 -69.36
N GLY A 381 -5.47 -27.74 -69.38
CA GLY A 381 -4.20 -28.17 -68.82
C GLY A 381 -4.27 -28.18 -67.30
N ARG A 382 -3.75 -29.24 -66.66
CA ARG A 382 -3.82 -29.43 -65.21
C ARG A 382 -2.41 -29.60 -64.65
N VAL A 383 -2.08 -28.80 -63.64
CA VAL A 383 -0.82 -28.89 -62.88
C VAL A 383 -1.18 -29.04 -61.41
N ASP A 384 -0.52 -29.99 -60.74
CA ASP A 384 -0.73 -30.20 -59.31
C ASP A 384 -0.15 -29.03 -58.50
N GLY A 385 -0.86 -28.58 -57.47
CA GLY A 385 -0.42 -27.49 -56.63
C GLY A 385 0.93 -27.75 -55.95
N ALA A 386 1.25 -29.01 -55.62
CA ALA A 386 2.55 -29.39 -55.09
C ALA A 386 3.67 -29.21 -56.13
N GLU A 387 3.39 -29.48 -57.40
CA GLU A 387 4.34 -29.25 -58.50
C GLU A 387 4.62 -27.74 -58.67
N VAL A 388 3.58 -26.91 -58.60
CA VAL A 388 3.72 -25.44 -58.65
C VAL A 388 4.58 -24.95 -57.47
N ARG A 389 4.32 -25.42 -56.25
CA ARG A 389 5.13 -25.08 -55.08
C ARG A 389 6.58 -25.52 -55.22
N ASN A 390 6.84 -26.72 -55.76
CA ASN A 390 8.21 -27.20 -56.01
C ASN A 390 8.94 -26.30 -57.01
N ARG A 391 8.27 -25.87 -58.09
CA ARG A 391 8.84 -24.92 -59.06
C ARG A 391 9.13 -23.56 -58.43
N LEU A 392 8.25 -23.05 -57.56
CA LEU A 392 8.47 -21.81 -56.81
C LEU A 392 9.65 -21.94 -55.84
N SER A 393 9.78 -23.08 -55.15
CA SER A 393 10.90 -23.36 -54.26
C SER A 393 12.24 -23.37 -55.00
N GLN A 394 12.30 -23.85 -56.25
CA GLN A 394 13.50 -23.78 -57.08
C GLN A 394 13.90 -22.33 -57.42
N HIS A 395 12.96 -21.38 -57.36
CA HIS A 395 13.19 -19.95 -57.55
C HIS A 395 13.34 -19.18 -56.23
N GLY A 396 13.45 -19.90 -55.10
CA GLY A 396 13.65 -19.31 -53.78
C GLY A 396 12.37 -18.78 -53.13
N VAL A 397 11.20 -19.27 -53.50
CA VAL A 397 9.94 -19.01 -52.78
C VAL A 397 9.48 -20.31 -52.13
N GLN A 398 9.66 -20.43 -50.82
CA GLN A 398 9.35 -21.63 -50.06
C GLN A 398 8.07 -21.45 -49.25
N TYR A 399 7.11 -22.32 -49.53
CA TYR A 399 5.84 -22.39 -48.82
C TYR A 399 5.78 -23.68 -47.99
N GLY A 400 5.64 -23.52 -46.69
CA GLY A 400 5.41 -24.61 -45.74
C GLY A 400 3.95 -25.06 -45.67
N PRO A 401 3.61 -25.94 -44.71
CA PRO A 401 2.27 -26.53 -44.58
C PRO A 401 1.11 -25.52 -44.57
N ALA A 402 1.23 -24.38 -43.89
CA ALA A 402 0.17 -23.37 -43.82
C ALA A 402 -0.14 -22.71 -45.17
N PHE A 403 0.80 -22.73 -46.12
CA PHE A 403 0.64 -22.14 -47.47
C PHE A 403 0.47 -23.22 -48.56
N SER A 404 -0.01 -24.41 -48.17
CA SER A 404 -0.20 -25.56 -49.07
C SER A 404 -1.61 -25.69 -49.65
N GLY A 405 -2.52 -24.75 -49.38
CA GLY A 405 -3.93 -24.79 -49.80
C GLY A 405 -4.17 -24.79 -51.31
N LEU A 406 -3.16 -24.49 -52.13
CA LEU A 406 -3.26 -24.65 -53.58
C LEU A 406 -3.35 -26.13 -53.95
N GLY A 407 -4.52 -26.57 -54.43
CA GLY A 407 -4.77 -27.95 -54.84
C GLY A 407 -4.41 -28.20 -56.31
N VAL A 408 -5.04 -27.46 -57.24
CA VAL A 408 -4.86 -27.64 -58.68
C VAL A 408 -4.76 -26.28 -59.37
N VAL A 409 -3.81 -26.15 -60.29
CA VAL A 409 -3.76 -25.03 -61.23
C VAL A 409 -4.14 -25.51 -62.61
N ARG A 410 -5.15 -24.86 -63.19
CA ARG A 410 -5.60 -25.09 -64.55
C ARG A 410 -5.07 -23.99 -65.47
N ILE A 411 -4.50 -24.40 -66.59
CA ILE A 411 -3.88 -23.52 -67.59
C ILE A 411 -4.62 -23.62 -68.93
N GLY A 412 -4.79 -22.49 -69.60
CA GLY A 412 -5.39 -22.42 -70.93
C GLY A 412 -4.49 -23.03 -72.00
N ALA A 413 -5.08 -23.41 -73.13
CA ALA A 413 -4.33 -23.88 -74.28
C ALA A 413 -3.77 -22.67 -75.08
N GLY A 414 -2.45 -22.63 -75.29
CA GLY A 414 -1.79 -21.74 -76.25
C GLY A 414 -1.81 -20.24 -75.91
N GLU A 415 -2.94 -19.56 -76.19
CA GLU A 415 -3.06 -18.09 -76.21
C GLU A 415 -3.69 -17.46 -74.95
N THR A 416 -4.30 -18.27 -74.07
CA THR A 416 -4.94 -17.75 -72.85
C THR A 416 -3.87 -17.41 -71.79
N ARG A 417 -3.76 -16.12 -71.43
CA ARG A 417 -2.83 -15.62 -70.40
C ARG A 417 -3.35 -15.75 -68.96
N THR A 418 -4.46 -16.43 -68.75
CA THR A 418 -5.11 -16.61 -67.45
C THR A 418 -4.85 -18.00 -66.88
N VAL A 419 -4.89 -18.11 -65.56
CA VAL A 419 -4.84 -19.37 -64.83
C VAL A 419 -6.02 -19.45 -63.88
N LEU A 420 -6.55 -20.64 -63.66
CA LEU A 420 -7.60 -20.91 -62.68
C LEU A 420 -7.01 -21.79 -61.57
N ALA A 421 -7.10 -21.32 -60.32
CA ALA A 421 -6.58 -22.05 -59.17
C ALA A 421 -7.71 -22.57 -58.29
N GLU A 422 -7.66 -23.86 -57.96
CA GLU A 422 -8.51 -24.49 -56.96
C GLU A 422 -7.77 -24.41 -55.61
N VAL A 423 -8.38 -23.72 -54.64
CA VAL A 423 -7.85 -23.54 -53.28
C VAL A 423 -8.73 -24.33 -52.31
N ALA A 424 -8.10 -25.14 -51.45
CA ALA A 424 -8.75 -26.03 -50.50
C ALA A 424 -9.06 -25.36 -49.16
#